data_AF-A0A1U7NH33-F1
#
_entry.id   AF-A0A1U7NH33-F1
#
_cell.length_a   1.000
_cell.length_b   1.000
_cell.length_c   1.000
_cell.angle_alpha   90.00
_cell.angle_beta   90.00
_cell.angle_gamma   90.00
#
_symmetry.space_group_name_H-M   'P 1'
#
loop_
_entity.id
_entity.type
_entity.pdbx_description
1 polymer ?
#
loop_
_entity_poly.entity_id
_entity_poly.type
_entity_poly.pdbx_seq_one_letter_code
_entity_poly.pdbx_strand_id
1 'polypeptide(L)'
;MEFNFNKVKKENLHLVLSNGSSLTLRPPRYGSLKKFVRLGADVDDQKALELVAEILSENIEKKQFTVQDVDELFDLSDLSAFIELYMKYLDQITNQKN
;
A
#
# COMPACT_ATOMS: atom_id res chain seq x y z
N MET A 1 -13.92 -11.29 10.96
CA MET A 1 -13.74 -9.95 11.56
C MET A 1 -14.45 -8.93 10.68
N GLU A 2 -15.34 -8.13 11.25
CA GLU A 2 -16.05 -7.08 10.52
C GLU A 2 -15.23 -5.78 10.63
N PHE A 3 -14.54 -5.43 9.55
CA PHE A 3 -13.69 -4.24 9.51
C PHE A 3 -14.54 -2.97 9.63
N ASN A 4 -14.23 -2.11 10.59
CA ASN A 4 -15.00 -0.89 10.90
C ASN A 4 -14.22 0.36 10.47
N PHE A 5 -14.49 0.82 9.26
CA PHE A 5 -13.66 1.80 8.54
C PHE A 5 -13.92 3.27 8.93
N ASN A 6 -14.94 3.54 9.74
CA ASN A 6 -15.24 4.89 10.26
C ASN A 6 -14.21 5.39 11.30
N LYS A 7 -13.25 4.56 11.72
CA LYS A 7 -12.23 4.87 12.73
C LYS A 7 -10.79 4.92 12.20
N VAL A 8 -10.59 4.82 10.89
CA VAL A 8 -9.26 4.90 10.29
C VAL A 8 -8.66 6.29 10.55
N LYS A 9 -7.64 6.37 11.42
CA LYS A 9 -6.88 7.62 11.59
C LYS A 9 -6.19 7.98 10.27
N LYS A 10 -6.32 9.24 9.86
CA LYS A 10 -5.73 9.82 8.64
C LYS A 10 -4.23 10.08 8.79
N GLU A 11 -3.48 9.12 9.31
CA GLU A 11 -2.01 9.26 9.39
C GLU A 11 -1.43 8.87 8.03
N ASN A 12 -0.68 9.75 7.38
CA ASN A 12 -0.07 9.46 6.09
C ASN A 12 1.11 8.49 6.27
N LEU A 13 1.32 7.59 5.31
CA LEU A 13 2.47 6.69 5.34
C LEU A 13 3.63 7.33 4.57
N HIS A 14 4.73 7.64 5.25
CA HIS A 14 5.92 8.18 4.63
C HIS A 14 6.86 7.04 4.23
N LEU A 15 7.24 7.00 2.95
CA LEU A 15 8.14 6.01 2.37
C LEU A 15 9.37 6.71 1.80
N VAL A 16 10.51 6.03 1.86
CA VAL A 16 11.73 6.45 1.16
C VAL A 16 12.00 5.40 0.09
N LEU A 17 12.00 5.82 -1.17
CA LEU A 17 12.26 4.98 -2.33
C LEU A 17 13.77 4.76 -2.48
N SER A 18 14.15 3.67 -3.15
CA SER A 18 15.55 3.29 -3.40
C SER A 18 16.35 4.35 -4.15
N ASN A 19 15.70 5.20 -4.93
CA ASN A 19 16.32 6.33 -5.63
C ASN A 19 16.58 7.57 -4.72
N GLY A 20 16.35 7.46 -3.41
CA GLY A 20 16.52 8.54 -2.44
C GLY A 20 15.34 9.53 -2.38
N SER A 21 14.30 9.34 -3.19
CA SER A 21 13.10 10.17 -3.13
C SER A 21 12.18 9.72 -2.00
N SER A 22 11.67 10.67 -1.23
CA SER A 22 10.60 10.39 -0.27
C SER A 22 9.23 10.48 -0.96
N LEU A 23 8.34 9.54 -0.67
CA LEU A 23 6.96 9.54 -1.12
C LEU A 23 6.02 9.50 0.08
N THR A 24 5.02 10.37 0.12
CA THR A 24 3.99 10.32 1.18
C THR A 24 2.69 9.73 0.62
N LEU A 25 2.31 8.54 1.08
CA LEU A 25 1.07 7.89 0.71
C LEU A 25 -0.10 8.38 1.54
N ARG A 26 -1.24 8.52 0.87
CA ARG A 26 -2.50 8.80 1.54
C ARG A 26 -3.05 7.54 2.19
N PRO A 27 -3.86 7.68 3.24
CA PRO A 27 -4.62 6.56 3.76
C PRO A 27 -5.47 5.97 2.62
N PRO A 28 -5.39 4.64 2.40
CA PRO A 28 -6.10 3.99 1.32
C PRO A 28 -7.60 4.12 1.46
N ARG A 29 -8.26 4.17 0.31
CA ARG A 29 -9.72 4.13 0.24
C ARG A 29 -10.22 2.72 0.53
N TYR A 30 -11.44 2.64 1.08
CA TYR A 30 -12.14 1.38 1.38
C TYR A 30 -12.11 0.34 0.23
N GLY A 31 -12.21 0.80 -1.02
CA GLY A 31 -12.14 -0.06 -2.20
C GLY A 31 -10.77 -0.73 -2.37
N SER A 32 -9.69 0.05 -2.26
CA SER A 32 -8.29 -0.40 -2.37
C SER A 32 -7.95 -1.38 -1.24
N LEU A 33 -8.46 -1.13 -0.02
CA LEU A 33 -8.33 -2.03 1.14
C LEU A 33 -8.92 -3.42 0.90
N LYS A 34 -10.14 -3.47 0.36
CA LYS A 34 -10.81 -4.75 0.07
C LYS A 34 -10.08 -5.57 -0.99
N LYS A 35 -9.51 -4.91 -2.01
CA LYS A 35 -8.65 -5.58 -2.99
C LYS A 35 -7.42 -6.18 -2.27
N PHE A 36 -6.78 -5.41 -1.40
CA PHE A 36 -5.58 -5.80 -0.66
C PHE A 36 -5.78 -7.04 0.22
N VAL A 37 -6.82 -7.03 1.06
CA VAL A 37 -7.16 -8.17 1.95
C VAL A 37 -7.49 -9.44 1.16
N ARG A 38 -8.06 -9.29 -0.04
CA ARG A 38 -8.42 -10.41 -0.91
C ARG A 38 -7.21 -10.97 -1.68
N LEU A 39 -6.18 -10.15 -1.87
CA LEU A 39 -4.96 -10.49 -2.60
C LEU A 39 -3.93 -11.21 -1.73
N GLY A 40 -3.79 -10.86 -0.44
CA GLY A 40 -2.80 -11.48 0.47
C GLY A 40 -2.90 -13.01 0.68
N ALA A 41 -3.87 -13.70 0.05
CA ALA A 41 -4.00 -15.15 0.07
C ALA A 41 -3.51 -15.87 -1.21
N ASP A 42 -3.37 -15.17 -2.35
CA ASP A 42 -3.11 -15.78 -3.68
C ASP A 42 -2.57 -14.73 -4.68
N VAL A 43 -1.46 -14.05 -4.32
CA VAL A 43 -0.85 -13.00 -5.16
C VAL A 43 0.06 -13.62 -6.22
N ASP A 44 -0.35 -13.47 -7.47
CA ASP A 44 0.49 -13.57 -8.65
C ASP A 44 1.40 -12.33 -8.72
N ASP A 45 2.68 -12.49 -9.10
CA ASP A 45 3.68 -11.41 -9.11
C ASP A 45 3.20 -10.18 -9.88
N GLN A 46 2.49 -10.39 -10.99
CA GLN A 46 1.97 -9.29 -11.80
C GLN A 46 0.88 -8.49 -11.07
N LYS A 47 0.00 -9.19 -10.33
CA LYS A 47 -1.03 -8.53 -9.51
C LYS A 47 -0.43 -7.80 -8.31
N ALA A 48 0.70 -8.30 -7.78
CA ALA A 48 1.45 -7.63 -6.72
C ALA A 48 1.94 -6.25 -7.21
N LEU A 49 2.59 -6.24 -8.38
CA LEU A 49 3.11 -5.04 -9.00
C LEU A 49 2.01 -4.02 -9.31
N GLU A 50 0.90 -4.45 -9.91
CA GLU A 50 -0.26 -3.59 -10.19
C GLU A 50 -0.82 -2.93 -8.93
N LEU A 51 -0.90 -3.69 -7.84
CA LEU A 51 -1.42 -3.22 -6.57
C LEU A 51 -0.49 -2.21 -5.90
N VAL A 52 0.81 -2.48 -5.89
CA VAL A 52 1.82 -1.56 -5.36
C VAL A 52 1.86 -0.29 -6.20
N ALA A 53 1.78 -0.38 -7.52
CA ALA A 53 1.69 0.77 -8.42
C ALA A 53 0.42 1.62 -8.15
N GLU A 54 -0.74 0.98 -7.95
CA GLU A 54 -2.00 1.66 -7.59
C GLU A 54 -1.86 2.42 -6.27
N ILE A 55 -1.25 1.79 -5.26
CA ILE A 55 -1.05 2.38 -3.93
C ILE A 55 -0.04 3.52 -3.96
N LEU A 56 1.12 3.30 -4.61
CA LEU A 56 2.13 4.34 -4.75
C LEU A 56 1.56 5.53 -5.52
N SER A 57 0.67 5.31 -6.48
CA SER A 57 -0.05 6.37 -7.20
C SER A 57 -1.08 7.13 -6.34
N GLU A 58 -1.60 6.53 -5.26
CA GLU A 58 -2.41 7.21 -4.24
C GLU A 58 -1.53 8.02 -3.24
N ASN A 59 -0.55 8.77 -3.76
CA ASN A 59 0.32 9.66 -2.97
C ASN A 59 -0.18 11.11 -2.91
N ILE A 60 0.35 11.88 -1.95
CA ILE A 60 0.00 13.31 -1.81
C ILE A 60 0.51 14.16 -2.96
N GLU A 61 1.65 13.77 -3.55
CA GLU A 61 2.36 14.48 -4.62
C GLU A 61 1.68 14.32 -5.99
N LYS A 62 0.63 13.49 -6.08
CA LYS A 62 -0.09 13.12 -7.31
C LYS A 62 0.83 12.52 -8.38
N LYS A 63 1.96 11.92 -7.99
CA LYS A 63 2.80 11.14 -8.90
C LYS A 63 2.04 9.89 -9.33
N GLN A 64 2.17 9.48 -10.58
CA GLN A 64 1.67 8.19 -11.02
C GLN A 64 2.85 7.23 -11.14
N PHE A 65 2.65 6.03 -10.63
CA PHE A 65 3.57 4.91 -10.74
C PHE A 65 2.89 3.84 -11.58
N THR A 66 3.57 3.39 -12.63
CA THR A 66 3.11 2.27 -13.45
C THR A 66 3.67 0.96 -12.92
N VAL A 67 3.17 -0.16 -13.43
CA VAL A 67 3.71 -1.51 -13.14
C VAL A 67 5.20 -1.57 -13.48
N GLN A 68 5.62 -0.96 -14.61
CA GLN A 68 7.02 -0.91 -15.01
C GLN A 68 7.87 -0.11 -14.03
N ASP A 69 7.40 1.07 -13.58
CA ASP A 69 8.13 1.85 -12.58
C ASP A 69 8.34 1.06 -11.29
N VAL A 70 7.32 0.29 -10.87
CA VAL A 70 7.42 -0.53 -9.67
C VAL A 70 8.34 -1.73 -9.87
N ASP A 71 8.26 -2.42 -11.00
CA ASP A 71 9.14 -3.53 -11.36
C ASP A 71 10.62 -3.10 -11.41
N GLU A 72 10.89 -1.89 -11.88
CA GLU A 72 12.24 -1.32 -11.91
C GLU A 72 12.73 -0.80 -10.54
N LEU A 73 11.82 -0.46 -9.62
CA LEU A 73 12.14 0.12 -8.31
C LEU A 73 12.10 -0.88 -7.16
N PHE A 74 11.33 -1.97 -7.29
CA PHE A 74 11.07 -2.96 -6.25
C PHE A 74 11.32 -4.37 -6.79
N ASP A 75 12.30 -5.06 -6.20
CA ASP A 75 12.44 -6.50 -6.39
C ASP A 75 11.27 -7.25 -5.72
N LEU A 76 11.07 -8.52 -6.10
CA LEU A 76 10.03 -9.40 -5.52
C LEU A 76 10.07 -9.44 -3.97
N SER A 77 11.26 -9.35 -3.39
CA SER A 77 11.44 -9.29 -1.94
C SER A 77 10.90 -7.99 -1.35
N ASP A 78 11.21 -6.84 -1.96
CA ASP A 78 10.72 -5.54 -1.54
C ASP A 78 9.20 -5.40 -1.71
N LEU A 79 8.62 -6.00 -2.76
CA LEU A 79 7.17 -6.06 -2.95
C LEU A 79 6.49 -6.79 -1.79
N SER A 80 7.01 -7.96 -1.41
CA SER A 80 6.46 -8.73 -0.30
C SER A 80 6.56 -7.96 1.03
N ALA A 81 7.70 -7.31 1.29
CA ALA A 81 7.93 -6.49 2.47
C ALA A 81 7.01 -5.25 2.49
N PHE A 82 6.82 -4.60 1.34
CA PHE A 82 5.90 -3.48 1.19
C PHE A 82 4.47 -3.90 1.48
N ILE A 83 4.02 -5.03 0.93
CA ILE A 83 2.67 -5.54 1.13
C ILE A 83 2.44 -5.82 2.61
N GLU A 84 3.37 -6.50 3.28
CA GLU A 84 3.29 -6.77 4.72
C GLU A 84 3.25 -5.48 5.56
N LEU A 85 4.16 -4.53 5.26
CA LEU A 85 4.21 -3.23 5.93
C LEU A 85 2.92 -2.44 5.74
N TYR A 86 2.37 -2.47 4.53
CA TYR A 86 1.09 -1.84 4.22
C TYR A 86 -0.03 -2.52 5.00
N MET A 87 -0.16 -3.86 5.00
CA MET A 87 -1.16 -4.58 5.81
C MET A 87 -1.04 -4.24 7.29
N LYS A 88 0.18 -4.14 7.83
CA LYS A 88 0.41 -3.76 9.21
C LYS A 88 -0.03 -2.32 9.50
N TYR A 89 0.24 -1.40 8.58
CA TYR A 89 -0.28 -0.03 8.65
C TYR A 89 -1.81 -0.02 8.60
N LEU A 90 -2.44 -0.85 7.76
CA LEU A 90 -3.89 -1.02 7.71
C LEU A 90 -4.48 -1.58 9.01
N ASP A 91 -3.82 -2.57 9.60
CA ASP A 91 -4.20 -3.11 10.89
C ASP A 91 -4.08 -2.02 11.97
N GLN A 92 -2.96 -1.29 12.02
CA GLN A 92 -2.76 -0.21 12.99
C GLN A 92 -3.83 0.87 12.89
N ILE A 93 -4.16 1.35 11.69
CA ILE A 93 -5.18 2.40 11.53
C ILE A 93 -6.60 1.90 11.78
N THR A 94 -6.90 0.60 11.56
CA THR A 94 -8.22 0.02 11.84
C THR A 94 -8.38 -0.41 13.29
N ASN A 95 -7.28 -0.77 13.96
CA ASN A 95 -7.23 -1.29 15.31
C ASN A 95 -6.81 -0.25 16.35
N GLN A 96 -6.61 1.02 15.97
CA GLN A 96 -6.61 2.17 16.90
C GLN A 96 -8.03 2.42 17.46
N LYS A 97 -8.56 1.43 18.16
CA LYS A 97 -9.58 1.55 19.20
C LYS A 97 -8.87 1.33 20.53
N ASN A 98 -8.28 2.39 21.08
CA ASN A 98 -8.27 2.60 22.52
C ASN A 98 -8.66 4.06 22.75
#